data_AF-I0DFJ0-F1
#
_entry.id   AF-I0DFJ0-F1
#
_cell.length_a   1.000
_cell.length_b   1.000
_cell.length_c   1.000
_cell.angle_alpha   90.00
_cell.angle_beta   90.00
_cell.angle_gamma   90.00
#
_symmetry.space_group_name_H-M   'P 1'
#
loop_
_entity.id
_entity.type
_entity.pdbx_description
1 polymer ?
#
loop_
_entity_poly.entity_id
_entity_poly.type
_entity_poly.pdbx_seq_one_letter_code
_entity_poly.pdbx_strand_id
1 'polypeptide(L)'
;MSENLQLSAEEMRQLGYQAVDLIIDHMNHLKSKPVSETIDSDILRNKLTESIPENGSDPKELLHFLNRNVFNQITHVDHPHFLAFVPGPNNYVGVVADFLASGFNVFPTAWIAGAGAEQIELTTINWLKSMLGFPDSAEGLFVSGGSMANLTALTVARQAKLNNDIENAVVYFSDQTHFSVDRALKVLGFKHHQICRIETDEHLRISVSALKKQIKEDRTKGKKPFCVIANAGTTNCGAVDSLNELADLCNDEDVWLHADGSYGAPAILSEKGSAMLQGIHRADSLTLDPHKWLFQPYDVGCVLIRNSQYLSKTFRMMPEYIKDSETNVEGEINFGECGIELSRRFRALKVWLSFKVFGVAAFRQAIDHGIMLAEQVEAFLGKAKDWEVVTPAQLGIVTFRYIPSELASTDTINEINKKLVKEITHRGFAMLSTTELKEKVVIRLCSINPRTTTEEMLQIMMKIKALAEEVSISYPCVAE
;
A
#
# COMPACT_ATOMS: atom_id res chain seq x y z
N MET A 1 -16.63 -16.07 -37.06
CA MET A 1 -16.89 -15.90 -35.62
C MET A 1 -16.20 -17.03 -34.90
N SER A 2 -15.59 -16.74 -33.76
CA SER A 2 -15.03 -17.75 -32.86
C SER A 2 -16.19 -18.61 -32.34
N GLU A 3 -16.40 -19.80 -32.88
CA GLU A 3 -17.27 -20.78 -32.22
C GLU A 3 -16.63 -21.13 -30.87
N ASN A 4 -17.41 -21.15 -29.78
CA ASN A 4 -16.95 -21.53 -28.43
C ASN A 4 -15.88 -20.64 -27.77
N LEU A 5 -15.81 -19.33 -28.09
CA LEU A 5 -14.89 -18.38 -27.45
C LEU A 5 -13.39 -18.69 -27.69
N GLN A 6 -13.03 -19.20 -28.87
CA GLN A 6 -11.67 -19.62 -29.21
C GLN A 6 -11.09 -18.85 -30.39
N LEU A 7 -9.90 -18.26 -30.19
CA LEU A 7 -9.05 -17.76 -31.26
C LEU A 7 -8.11 -18.86 -31.74
N SER A 8 -7.71 -18.81 -33.01
CA SER A 8 -6.65 -19.68 -33.53
C SER A 8 -5.31 -19.41 -32.85
N ALA A 9 -4.39 -20.37 -32.89
CA ALA A 9 -3.06 -20.22 -32.31
C ALA A 9 -2.28 -19.01 -32.87
N GLU A 10 -2.50 -18.68 -34.14
CA GLU A 10 -1.90 -17.53 -34.80
C GLU A 10 -2.52 -16.22 -34.32
N GLU A 11 -3.86 -16.13 -34.26
CA GLU A 11 -4.56 -14.96 -33.71
C GLU A 11 -4.17 -14.70 -32.24
N MET A 12 -4.05 -15.75 -31.43
CA MET A 12 -3.58 -15.64 -30.04
C MET A 12 -2.16 -15.06 -29.95
N ARG A 13 -1.23 -15.49 -30.81
CA ARG A 13 0.14 -14.96 -30.84
C ARG A 13 0.18 -13.51 -31.28
N GLN A 14 -0.51 -13.18 -32.38
CA GLN A 14 -0.56 -11.82 -32.89
C GLN A 14 -1.14 -10.86 -31.85
N LEU A 15 -2.26 -11.24 -31.21
CA LEU A 15 -2.87 -10.42 -30.17
C LEU A 15 -1.97 -10.28 -28.94
N GLY A 16 -1.34 -11.38 -28.52
CA GLY A 16 -0.38 -11.38 -27.41
C GLY A 16 0.82 -10.48 -27.66
N TYR A 17 1.42 -10.53 -28.86
CA TYR A 17 2.55 -9.68 -29.22
C TYR A 17 2.18 -8.20 -29.28
N GLN A 18 1.01 -7.86 -29.82
CA GLN A 18 0.55 -6.47 -29.81
C GLN A 18 0.37 -5.93 -28.39
N ALA A 19 -0.16 -6.73 -27.46
CA ALA A 19 -0.26 -6.35 -26.06
C ALA A 19 1.12 -6.18 -25.41
N VAL A 20 2.07 -7.06 -25.72
CA VAL A 20 3.46 -6.97 -25.27
C VAL A 20 4.11 -5.67 -25.76
N ASP A 21 3.98 -5.36 -27.06
CA ASP A 21 4.56 -4.16 -27.66
C ASP A 21 3.96 -2.89 -27.04
N LEU A 22 2.64 -2.82 -26.84
CA LEU A 22 1.98 -1.69 -26.18
C LEU A 22 2.54 -1.43 -24.76
N ILE A 23 2.77 -2.49 -23.99
CA ILE A 23 3.31 -2.37 -22.63
C ILE A 23 4.77 -1.92 -22.67
N ILE A 24 5.59 -2.49 -23.57
CA ILE A 24 7.00 -2.12 -23.71
C ILE A 24 7.13 -0.66 -24.17
N ASP A 25 6.32 -0.24 -25.14
CA ASP A 25 6.28 1.14 -25.62
C ASP A 25 5.90 2.11 -24.51
N HIS A 26 4.88 1.77 -23.71
CA HIS A 26 4.51 2.54 -22.52
C HIS A 26 5.69 2.69 -21.56
N MET A 27 6.34 1.58 -21.18
CA MET A 27 7.45 1.59 -20.22
C MET A 27 8.67 2.38 -20.71
N ASN A 28 9.01 2.26 -22.00
CA ASN A 28 10.18 2.92 -22.59
C ASN A 28 9.97 4.42 -22.83
N HIS A 29 8.74 4.84 -23.16
CA HIS A 29 8.44 6.24 -23.48
C HIS A 29 7.83 7.01 -22.32
N LEU A 30 7.68 6.39 -21.15
CA LEU A 30 7.00 6.97 -19.99
C LEU A 30 7.50 8.37 -19.63
N LYS A 31 8.82 8.58 -19.59
CA LYS A 31 9.46 9.87 -19.26
C LYS A 31 9.19 11.00 -20.25
N SER A 32 8.72 10.67 -21.46
CA SER A 32 8.38 11.67 -22.48
C SER A 32 6.94 12.20 -22.35
N LYS A 33 6.14 11.56 -21.50
CA LYS A 33 4.76 11.95 -21.20
C LYS A 33 4.70 12.72 -19.86
N PRO A 34 3.72 13.62 -19.67
CA PRO A 34 3.43 14.14 -18.34
C PRO A 34 2.97 13.00 -17.40
N VAL A 35 3.11 13.22 -16.09
CA VAL A 35 2.75 12.20 -15.08
C VAL A 35 1.26 11.84 -15.12
N SER A 36 0.41 12.80 -15.50
CA SER A 36 -1.03 12.63 -15.55
C SER A 36 -1.59 13.36 -16.76
N GLU A 37 -2.32 12.65 -17.62
CA GLU A 37 -3.15 13.21 -18.67
C GLU A 37 -4.59 12.78 -18.40
N THR A 38 -5.42 13.69 -17.89
CA THR A 38 -6.85 13.42 -17.71
C THR A 38 -7.65 14.49 -18.43
N ILE A 39 -8.39 14.08 -19.46
CA ILE A 39 -9.37 14.94 -20.13
C ILE A 39 -10.64 15.12 -19.27
N ASP A 40 -11.48 16.06 -19.69
CA ASP A 40 -12.77 16.32 -19.07
C ASP A 40 -13.68 15.07 -19.06
N SER A 41 -14.44 14.94 -17.97
CA SER A 41 -15.30 13.77 -17.73
C SER A 41 -16.39 13.60 -18.79
N ASP A 42 -16.93 14.68 -19.36
CA ASP A 42 -17.97 14.60 -20.39
C ASP A 42 -17.39 14.10 -21.73
N ILE A 43 -16.16 14.50 -22.06
CA ILE A 43 -15.45 13.98 -23.24
C ILE A 43 -15.19 12.48 -23.08
N LEU A 44 -14.77 12.04 -21.89
CA LEU A 44 -14.52 10.63 -21.61
C LEU A 44 -15.82 9.81 -21.66
N ARG A 45 -16.91 10.32 -21.06
CA ARG A 45 -18.24 9.69 -21.13
C ARG A 45 -18.70 9.50 -22.57
N ASN A 46 -18.61 10.54 -23.39
CA ASN A 46 -19.02 10.48 -24.80
C ASN A 46 -18.22 9.45 -25.62
N LYS A 47 -16.99 9.12 -25.22
CA LYS A 47 -16.15 8.13 -25.91
C LYS A 47 -16.32 6.70 -25.43
N LEU A 48 -16.65 6.49 -24.14
CA LEU A 48 -16.63 5.18 -23.50
C LEU A 48 -18.02 4.67 -23.08
N THR A 49 -19.06 5.49 -23.20
CA THR A 49 -20.44 5.08 -22.88
C THR A 49 -21.14 4.59 -24.14
N GLU A 50 -21.32 3.28 -24.25
CA GLU A 50 -21.98 2.62 -25.37
C GLU A 50 -22.88 1.46 -24.89
N SER A 51 -23.72 0.94 -25.78
CA SER A 51 -24.53 -0.26 -25.50
C SER A 51 -23.68 -1.53 -25.62
N ILE A 52 -24.10 -2.61 -24.94
CA ILE A 52 -23.47 -3.92 -25.09
C ILE A 52 -23.53 -4.36 -26.58
N PRO A 53 -22.41 -4.81 -27.18
CA PRO A 53 -22.41 -5.25 -28.57
C PRO A 53 -23.00 -6.67 -28.70
N GLU A 54 -23.88 -6.87 -29.69
CA GLU A 54 -24.40 -8.20 -30.07
C GLU A 54 -23.39 -9.01 -30.89
N ASN A 55 -22.49 -8.34 -31.62
CA ASN A 55 -21.46 -8.96 -32.45
C ASN A 55 -20.08 -8.53 -31.99
N GLY A 56 -19.10 -9.43 -32.08
CA GLY A 56 -17.71 -9.12 -31.74
C GLY A 56 -17.07 -8.11 -32.70
N SER A 57 -16.05 -7.40 -32.20
CA SER A 57 -15.22 -6.43 -32.95
C SER A 57 -13.81 -6.98 -33.16
N ASP A 58 -13.02 -6.34 -34.05
CA ASP A 58 -11.61 -6.68 -34.24
C ASP A 58 -10.80 -6.38 -32.96
N PRO A 59 -10.16 -7.39 -32.33
CA PRO A 59 -9.31 -7.17 -31.16
C PRO A 59 -8.18 -6.15 -31.38
N LYS A 60 -7.66 -6.03 -32.61
CA LYS A 60 -6.57 -5.09 -32.93
C LYS A 60 -7.03 -3.64 -32.83
N GLU A 61 -8.21 -3.35 -33.40
CA GLU A 61 -8.84 -2.03 -33.29
C GLU A 61 -9.18 -1.68 -31.85
N LEU A 62 -9.65 -2.67 -31.07
CA LEU A 62 -9.94 -2.50 -29.64
C LEU A 62 -8.68 -2.20 -28.81
N LEU A 63 -7.55 -2.85 -29.07
CA LEU A 63 -6.29 -2.53 -28.39
C LEU A 63 -5.83 -1.10 -28.68
N HIS A 64 -5.94 -0.64 -29.93
CA HIS A 64 -5.63 0.74 -30.28
C HIS A 64 -6.59 1.73 -29.58
N PHE A 65 -7.87 1.41 -29.56
CA PHE A 65 -8.89 2.18 -28.85
C PHE A 65 -8.60 2.29 -27.35
N LEU A 66 -8.27 1.18 -26.69
CA LEU A 66 -7.92 1.14 -25.26
C LEU A 66 -6.67 1.97 -24.97
N ASN A 67 -5.62 1.82 -25.79
CA ASN A 67 -4.41 2.63 -25.62
C ASN A 67 -4.71 4.13 -25.67
N ARG A 68 -5.50 4.57 -26.67
CA ARG A 68 -5.81 5.98 -26.87
C ARG A 68 -6.76 6.55 -25.81
N ASN A 69 -7.83 5.85 -25.47
CA ASN A 69 -8.94 6.40 -24.69
C ASN A 69 -8.96 5.95 -23.23
N VAL A 70 -8.18 4.94 -22.87
CA VAL A 70 -8.09 4.42 -21.50
C VAL A 70 -6.66 4.58 -20.97
N PHE A 71 -5.66 3.90 -21.55
CA PHE A 71 -4.32 3.86 -20.97
C PHE A 71 -3.52 5.16 -21.09
N ASN A 72 -3.83 6.03 -22.07
CA ASN A 72 -3.30 7.40 -22.13
C ASN A 72 -4.14 8.41 -21.33
N GLN A 73 -5.22 7.99 -20.66
CA GLN A 73 -6.14 8.89 -19.93
C GLN A 73 -6.15 8.59 -18.42
N ILE A 74 -4.97 8.28 -17.88
CA ILE A 74 -4.76 7.93 -16.47
C ILE A 74 -3.58 8.71 -15.90
N THR A 75 -3.52 8.79 -14.58
CA THR A 75 -2.26 9.06 -13.89
C THR A 75 -1.34 7.84 -14.02
N HIS A 76 -0.15 8.05 -14.55
CA HIS A 76 0.87 7.03 -14.66
C HIS A 76 1.60 6.87 -13.33
N VAL A 77 1.05 6.03 -12.45
CA VAL A 77 1.63 5.77 -11.11
C VAL A 77 3.01 5.10 -11.17
N ASP A 78 3.38 4.55 -12.32
CA ASP A 78 4.69 3.99 -12.60
C ASP A 78 5.68 5.04 -13.14
N HIS A 79 5.25 6.28 -13.38
CA HIS A 79 6.10 7.35 -13.88
C HIS A 79 7.18 7.73 -12.85
N PRO A 80 8.46 7.93 -13.24
CA PRO A 80 9.54 8.31 -12.32
C PRO A 80 9.31 9.63 -11.55
N HIS A 81 8.48 10.52 -12.06
CA HIS A 81 8.09 11.78 -11.39
C HIS A 81 6.73 11.70 -10.68
N PHE A 82 6.14 10.51 -10.58
CA PHE A 82 5.02 10.28 -9.69
C PHE A 82 5.55 10.12 -8.25
N LEU A 83 5.30 11.14 -7.43
CA LEU A 83 5.78 11.27 -6.06
C LEU A 83 4.60 11.44 -5.08
N ALA A 84 3.39 11.10 -5.53
CA ALA A 84 2.15 11.24 -4.79
C ALA A 84 1.72 9.90 -4.18
N PHE A 85 0.93 9.95 -3.11
CA PHE A 85 0.38 8.76 -2.46
C PHE A 85 1.49 7.77 -2.05
N VAL A 86 1.28 6.48 -2.31
CA VAL A 86 2.16 5.34 -1.98
C VAL A 86 2.24 4.24 -3.07
N PRO A 87 1.45 4.22 -4.18
CA PRO A 87 1.65 3.22 -5.23
C PRO A 87 3.11 3.11 -5.68
N GLY A 88 3.69 1.91 -5.55
CA GLY A 88 5.01 1.63 -6.10
C GLY A 88 4.92 1.45 -7.61
N PRO A 89 5.99 1.74 -8.36
CA PRO A 89 6.04 1.29 -9.74
C PRO A 89 6.02 -0.24 -9.77
N ASN A 90 5.31 -0.80 -10.73
CA ASN A 90 5.43 -2.22 -11.04
C ASN A 90 6.76 -2.51 -11.76
N ASN A 91 7.06 -3.80 -11.91
CA ASN A 91 8.13 -4.29 -12.75
C ASN A 91 7.56 -5.24 -13.82
N TYR A 92 8.25 -5.38 -14.95
CA TYR A 92 7.77 -6.19 -16.09
C TYR A 92 7.67 -7.69 -15.77
N VAL A 93 8.54 -8.21 -14.90
CA VAL A 93 8.48 -9.62 -14.46
C VAL A 93 7.16 -9.90 -13.75
N GLY A 94 6.68 -8.96 -12.93
CA GLY A 94 5.37 -9.05 -12.30
C GLY A 94 4.21 -9.03 -13.31
N VAL A 95 4.33 -8.28 -14.40
CA VAL A 95 3.35 -8.28 -15.50
C VAL A 95 3.31 -9.65 -16.19
N VAL A 96 4.47 -10.22 -16.49
CA VAL A 96 4.58 -11.57 -17.07
C VAL A 96 4.01 -12.63 -16.12
N ALA A 97 4.23 -12.49 -14.81
CA ALA A 97 3.63 -13.38 -13.82
C ALA A 97 2.10 -13.31 -13.83
N ASP A 98 1.50 -12.12 -13.89
CA ASP A 98 0.04 -11.97 -13.99
C ASP A 98 -0.51 -12.55 -15.31
N PHE A 99 0.23 -12.38 -16.41
CA PHE A 99 -0.09 -12.97 -17.71
C PHE A 99 -0.10 -14.49 -17.64
N LEU A 100 0.93 -15.12 -17.04
CA LEU A 100 1.01 -16.57 -16.87
C LEU A 100 -0.08 -17.11 -15.94
N ALA A 101 -0.30 -16.47 -14.79
CA ALA A 101 -1.33 -16.89 -13.84
C ALA A 101 -2.73 -16.88 -14.48
N SER A 102 -3.02 -15.86 -15.29
CA SER A 102 -4.29 -15.73 -16.01
C SER A 102 -4.37 -16.72 -17.18
N GLY A 103 -3.29 -16.90 -17.95
CA GLY A 103 -3.26 -17.78 -19.12
C GLY A 103 -3.38 -19.26 -18.78
N PHE A 104 -2.82 -19.70 -17.65
CA PHE A 104 -3.03 -21.07 -17.13
C PHE A 104 -4.31 -21.21 -16.31
N ASN A 105 -5.08 -20.12 -16.12
CA ASN A 105 -6.29 -20.07 -15.31
C ASN A 105 -6.12 -20.78 -13.94
N VAL A 106 -5.04 -20.41 -13.23
CA VAL A 106 -4.63 -21.10 -11.99
C VAL A 106 -5.67 -20.89 -10.90
N PHE A 107 -6.07 -21.97 -10.22
CA PHE A 107 -7.04 -21.97 -9.11
C PHE A 107 -6.37 -22.31 -7.76
N PRO A 108 -5.79 -21.32 -7.04
CA PRO A 108 -5.01 -21.52 -5.80
C PRO A 108 -5.89 -21.44 -4.54
N THR A 109 -6.96 -22.24 -4.53
CA THR A 109 -7.92 -22.28 -3.42
C THR A 109 -7.81 -23.59 -2.63
N ALA A 110 -7.53 -24.68 -3.32
CA ALA A 110 -7.33 -25.99 -2.72
C ALA A 110 -6.13 -26.69 -3.37
N TRP A 111 -5.43 -27.49 -2.56
CA TRP A 111 -4.19 -28.15 -2.95
C TRP A 111 -4.36 -29.05 -4.16
N ILE A 112 -5.44 -29.83 -4.18
CA ILE A 112 -5.77 -30.70 -5.32
C ILE A 112 -5.93 -29.94 -6.64
N ALA A 113 -6.35 -28.67 -6.60
CA ALA A 113 -6.54 -27.85 -7.79
C ALA A 113 -5.28 -27.07 -8.20
N GLY A 114 -4.41 -26.74 -7.23
CA GLY A 114 -3.36 -25.75 -7.41
C GLY A 114 -2.05 -26.05 -6.67
N ALA A 115 -1.70 -27.30 -6.38
CA ALA A 115 -0.55 -27.68 -5.54
C ALA A 115 0.76 -26.93 -5.87
N GLY A 116 1.11 -26.80 -7.15
CA GLY A 116 2.30 -26.04 -7.55
C GLY A 116 2.22 -24.54 -7.22
N ALA A 117 1.03 -23.94 -7.34
CA ALA A 117 0.77 -22.55 -6.99
C ALA A 117 0.77 -22.35 -5.46
N GLU A 118 0.15 -23.26 -4.72
CA GLU A 118 0.11 -23.20 -3.26
C GLU A 118 1.50 -23.41 -2.65
N GLN A 119 2.33 -24.31 -3.19
CA GLN A 119 3.72 -24.47 -2.77
C GLN A 119 4.56 -23.21 -3.03
N ILE A 120 4.32 -22.49 -4.15
CA ILE A 120 4.97 -21.21 -4.41
C ILE A 120 4.48 -20.14 -3.42
N GLU A 121 3.19 -20.11 -3.09
CA GLU A 121 2.64 -19.20 -2.08
C GLU A 121 3.28 -19.45 -0.71
N LEU A 122 3.31 -20.70 -0.24
CA LEU A 122 4.01 -21.14 0.97
C LEU A 122 5.47 -20.70 0.99
N THR A 123 6.20 -20.97 -0.09
CA THR A 123 7.61 -20.61 -0.23
C THR A 123 7.82 -19.09 -0.11
N THR A 124 6.95 -18.32 -0.75
CA THR A 124 7.04 -16.86 -0.75
C THR A 124 6.68 -16.27 0.61
N ILE A 125 5.64 -16.81 1.28
CA ILE A 125 5.29 -16.45 2.66
C ILE A 125 6.48 -16.74 3.58
N ASN A 126 7.13 -17.90 3.44
CA ASN A 126 8.32 -18.24 4.22
C ASN A 126 9.45 -17.21 4.03
N TRP A 127 9.71 -16.75 2.81
CA TRP A 127 10.69 -15.68 2.58
C TRP A 127 10.30 -14.36 3.25
N LEU A 128 9.03 -13.97 3.18
CA LEU A 128 8.54 -12.75 3.84
C LEU A 128 8.63 -12.85 5.37
N LYS A 129 8.29 -14.01 5.96
CA LYS A 129 8.47 -14.27 7.39
C LYS A 129 9.93 -14.11 7.81
N SER A 130 10.86 -14.79 7.11
CA SER A 130 12.29 -14.69 7.40
C SER A 130 12.81 -13.27 7.24
N MET A 131 12.37 -12.55 6.20
CA MET A 131 12.73 -11.14 5.97
C MET A 131 12.29 -10.24 7.13
N LEU A 132 11.13 -10.51 7.73
CA LEU A 132 10.52 -9.71 8.79
C LEU A 132 10.81 -10.24 10.21
N GLY A 133 11.62 -11.29 10.33
CA GLY A 133 11.99 -11.92 11.61
C GLY A 133 10.87 -12.70 12.29
N PHE A 134 9.78 -13.02 11.59
CA PHE A 134 8.69 -13.83 12.16
C PHE A 134 9.14 -15.28 12.37
N PRO A 135 8.60 -15.96 13.40
CA PRO A 135 8.95 -17.36 13.69
C PRO A 135 8.42 -18.31 12.62
N ASP A 136 8.99 -19.51 12.54
CA ASP A 136 8.53 -20.57 11.62
C ASP A 136 7.06 -20.93 11.83
N SER A 137 6.58 -20.83 13.08
CA SER A 137 5.17 -21.04 13.47
C SER A 137 4.21 -20.03 12.86
N ALA A 138 4.70 -18.94 12.27
CA ALA A 138 3.84 -17.97 11.64
C ALA A 138 3.30 -18.49 10.31
N GLU A 139 2.07 -18.16 10.01
CA GLU A 139 1.39 -18.43 8.75
C GLU A 139 1.10 -17.12 8.04
N GLY A 140 0.71 -17.19 6.77
CA GLY A 140 0.39 -16.01 6.00
C GLY A 140 -0.60 -16.29 4.88
N LEU A 141 -1.09 -15.21 4.28
CA LEU A 141 -2.04 -15.27 3.18
C LEU A 141 -1.81 -14.07 2.26
N PHE A 142 -1.68 -14.32 0.95
CA PHE A 142 -1.78 -13.24 -0.02
C PHE A 142 -3.24 -12.84 -0.26
N VAL A 143 -3.50 -11.54 -0.25
CA VAL A 143 -4.81 -10.91 -0.43
C VAL A 143 -4.69 -9.76 -1.43
N SER A 144 -5.78 -9.04 -1.69
CA SER A 144 -5.75 -7.93 -2.65
C SER A 144 -4.97 -6.69 -2.21
N GLY A 145 -4.73 -6.51 -0.91
CA GLY A 145 -3.95 -5.39 -0.41
C GLY A 145 -4.15 -5.16 1.08
N GLY A 146 -3.57 -4.07 1.59
CA GLY A 146 -3.52 -3.74 3.01
C GLY A 146 -4.89 -3.66 3.66
N SER A 147 -5.93 -3.25 2.92
CA SER A 147 -7.31 -3.24 3.45
C SER A 147 -7.82 -4.64 3.78
N MET A 148 -7.62 -5.62 2.88
CA MET A 148 -8.02 -7.00 3.13
C MET A 148 -7.10 -7.68 4.15
N ALA A 149 -5.81 -7.33 4.16
CA ALA A 149 -4.86 -7.88 5.13
C ALA A 149 -5.17 -7.40 6.55
N ASN A 150 -5.40 -6.10 6.75
CA ASN A 150 -5.83 -5.54 8.04
C ASN A 150 -7.18 -6.13 8.49
N LEU A 151 -8.16 -6.25 7.59
CA LEU A 151 -9.43 -6.90 7.91
C LEU A 151 -9.23 -8.35 8.37
N THR A 152 -8.40 -9.11 7.65
CA THR A 152 -8.08 -10.51 8.00
C THR A 152 -7.40 -10.59 9.36
N ALA A 153 -6.37 -9.77 9.59
CA ALA A 153 -5.64 -9.70 10.85
C ALA A 153 -6.53 -9.34 12.04
N LEU A 154 -7.42 -8.36 11.89
CA LEU A 154 -8.33 -7.93 12.95
C LEU A 154 -9.44 -8.96 13.21
N THR A 155 -9.87 -9.70 12.19
CA THR A 155 -10.79 -10.83 12.37
C THR A 155 -10.16 -11.91 13.23
N VAL A 156 -8.89 -12.24 12.94
CA VAL A 156 -8.09 -13.19 13.72
C VAL A 156 -7.89 -12.71 15.15
N ALA A 157 -7.51 -11.44 15.35
CA ALA A 157 -7.35 -10.86 16.69
C ALA A 157 -8.65 -10.93 17.52
N ARG A 158 -9.80 -10.62 16.90
CA ARG A 158 -11.13 -10.73 17.53
C ARG A 158 -11.42 -12.18 17.94
N GLN A 159 -11.16 -13.15 17.07
CA GLN A 159 -11.35 -14.56 17.40
C GLN A 159 -10.42 -15.01 18.53
N ALA A 160 -9.13 -14.65 18.47
CA ALA A 160 -8.11 -15.06 19.42
C ALA A 160 -8.34 -14.50 20.83
N LYS A 161 -8.73 -13.23 20.96
CA LYS A 161 -8.87 -12.55 22.26
C LYS A 161 -10.30 -12.52 22.80
N LEU A 162 -11.31 -12.62 21.93
CA LEU A 162 -12.70 -12.42 22.33
C LEU A 162 -13.61 -13.61 22.02
N ASN A 163 -13.12 -14.63 21.29
CA ASN A 163 -13.96 -15.71 20.78
C ASN A 163 -15.22 -15.18 20.06
N ASN A 164 -15.06 -14.07 19.32
CA ASN A 164 -16.10 -13.27 18.66
C ASN A 164 -17.12 -12.54 19.55
N ASP A 165 -17.02 -12.57 20.89
CA ASP A 165 -17.84 -11.72 21.76
C ASP A 165 -17.30 -10.28 21.81
N ILE A 166 -17.97 -9.38 21.09
CA ILE A 166 -17.56 -7.98 20.98
C ILE A 166 -18.27 -7.03 21.94
N GLU A 167 -19.16 -7.47 22.84
CA GLU A 167 -20.07 -6.54 23.57
C GLU A 167 -19.33 -5.39 24.27
N ASN A 168 -18.23 -5.71 24.95
CA ASN A 168 -17.44 -4.76 25.73
C ASN A 168 -16.04 -4.49 25.15
N ALA A 169 -15.77 -4.98 23.94
CA ALA A 169 -14.46 -4.92 23.32
C ALA A 169 -14.02 -3.49 23.00
N VAL A 170 -12.71 -3.21 23.14
CA VAL A 170 -12.09 -1.93 22.73
C VAL A 170 -10.81 -2.19 21.95
N VAL A 171 -10.68 -1.49 20.82
CA VAL A 171 -9.49 -1.49 19.96
C VAL A 171 -8.83 -0.12 19.99
N TYR A 172 -7.50 -0.10 19.96
CA TYR A 172 -6.69 1.12 20.08
C TYR A 172 -5.78 1.31 18.88
N PHE A 173 -5.67 2.54 18.41
CA PHE A 173 -4.72 2.94 17.38
C PHE A 173 -4.54 4.46 17.40
N SER A 174 -3.56 4.97 16.65
CA SER A 174 -3.26 6.41 16.65
C SER A 174 -4.24 7.22 15.80
N ASP A 175 -4.28 8.53 16.00
CA ASP A 175 -4.94 9.45 15.05
C ASP A 175 -4.31 9.50 13.64
N GLN A 176 -3.12 8.89 13.44
CA GLN A 176 -2.43 8.78 12.15
C GLN A 176 -2.62 7.42 11.45
N THR A 177 -3.37 6.51 12.05
CA THR A 177 -3.55 5.16 11.50
C THR A 177 -4.42 5.18 10.24
N HIS A 178 -4.06 4.35 9.26
CA HIS A 178 -4.71 4.35 7.95
C HIS A 178 -6.21 4.00 8.06
N PHE A 179 -7.06 4.73 7.34
CA PHE A 179 -8.53 4.60 7.40
C PHE A 179 -9.05 3.18 7.08
N SER A 180 -8.25 2.31 6.45
CA SER A 180 -8.63 0.91 6.24
C SER A 180 -8.91 0.17 7.55
N VAL A 181 -8.26 0.57 8.65
CA VAL A 181 -8.49 0.01 9.98
C VAL A 181 -9.90 0.35 10.45
N ASP A 182 -10.31 1.62 10.37
CA ASP A 182 -11.69 2.04 10.65
C ASP A 182 -12.71 1.29 9.81
N ARG A 183 -12.43 1.16 8.51
CA ARG A 183 -13.30 0.41 7.59
C ARG A 183 -13.41 -1.05 8.01
N ALA A 184 -12.29 -1.70 8.33
CA ALA A 184 -12.26 -3.09 8.78
C ALA A 184 -13.05 -3.27 10.09
N LEU A 185 -12.87 -2.39 11.07
CA LEU A 185 -13.59 -2.42 12.34
C LEU A 185 -15.10 -2.24 12.16
N LYS A 186 -15.51 -1.34 11.26
CA LYS A 186 -16.93 -1.18 10.88
C LYS A 186 -17.49 -2.45 10.25
N VAL A 187 -16.76 -3.08 9.33
CA VAL A 187 -17.16 -4.36 8.70
C VAL A 187 -17.27 -5.48 9.75
N LEU A 188 -16.38 -5.49 10.75
CA LEU A 188 -16.40 -6.48 11.84
C LEU A 188 -17.48 -6.23 12.90
N GLY A 189 -18.23 -5.14 12.80
CA GLY A 189 -19.36 -4.82 13.67
C GLY A 189 -19.02 -4.00 14.91
N PHE A 190 -17.80 -3.46 15.02
CA PHE A 190 -17.44 -2.59 16.14
C PHE A 190 -18.13 -1.23 16.05
N LYS A 191 -18.66 -0.76 17.18
CA LYS A 191 -19.34 0.54 17.30
C LYS A 191 -18.34 1.65 17.60
N HIS A 192 -18.73 2.91 17.35
CA HIS A 192 -17.85 4.07 17.56
C HIS A 192 -17.23 4.14 18.97
N HIS A 193 -17.98 3.81 20.03
CA HIS A 193 -17.48 3.85 21.42
C HIS A 193 -16.47 2.72 21.75
N GLN A 194 -16.29 1.76 20.86
CA GLN A 194 -15.34 0.65 20.96
C GLN A 194 -14.03 0.93 20.21
N ILE A 195 -14.00 2.02 19.43
CA ILE A 195 -12.88 2.43 18.59
C ILE A 195 -12.20 3.60 19.29
N CYS A 196 -11.06 3.34 19.92
CA CYS A 196 -10.34 4.34 20.69
C CYS A 196 -9.12 4.85 19.92
N ARG A 197 -9.14 6.13 19.57
CA ARG A 197 -7.99 6.83 18.97
C ARG A 197 -7.14 7.44 20.07
N ILE A 198 -5.87 7.10 20.07
CA ILE A 198 -4.86 7.68 20.96
C ILE A 198 -4.14 8.79 20.20
N GLU A 199 -3.99 9.94 20.85
CA GLU A 199 -3.27 11.08 20.31
C GLU A 199 -1.80 10.73 20.05
N THR A 200 -1.25 11.26 18.97
CA THR A 200 0.16 11.08 18.64
C THR A 200 1.10 12.09 19.30
N ASP A 201 2.35 11.68 19.51
CA ASP A 201 3.41 12.51 20.04
C ASP A 201 3.84 13.63 19.05
N GLU A 202 4.89 14.37 19.38
CA GLU A 202 5.50 15.38 18.51
C GLU A 202 6.07 14.80 17.22
N HIS A 203 6.38 13.50 17.20
CA HIS A 203 6.89 12.75 16.06
C HIS A 203 5.78 12.01 15.30
N LEU A 204 4.51 12.28 15.61
CA LEU A 204 3.34 11.65 15.00
C LEU A 204 3.27 10.13 15.19
N ARG A 205 3.85 9.62 16.29
CA ARG A 205 3.76 8.22 16.73
C ARG A 205 2.74 8.08 17.85
N ILE A 206 2.12 6.92 17.99
CA ILE A 206 1.18 6.67 19.09
C ILE A 206 1.86 6.89 20.45
N SER A 207 1.22 7.68 21.33
CA SER A 207 1.73 7.87 22.68
C SER A 207 1.51 6.62 23.54
N VAL A 208 2.58 5.86 23.79
CA VAL A 208 2.55 4.63 24.61
C VAL A 208 2.05 4.90 26.04
N SER A 209 2.42 6.04 26.61
CA SER A 209 2.00 6.43 27.96
C SER A 209 0.50 6.76 28.03
N ALA A 210 -0.03 7.46 27.02
CA ALA A 210 -1.47 7.73 26.90
C ALA A 210 -2.26 6.44 26.66
N LEU A 211 -1.76 5.56 25.79
CA LEU A 211 -2.35 4.24 25.53
C LEU A 211 -2.44 3.41 26.82
N LYS A 212 -1.33 3.31 27.57
CA LYS A 212 -1.30 2.57 28.84
C LYS A 212 -2.31 3.11 29.86
N LYS A 213 -2.43 4.44 29.96
CA LYS A 213 -3.43 5.09 30.82
C LYS A 213 -4.85 4.73 30.37
N GLN A 214 -5.13 4.84 29.08
CA GLN A 214 -6.44 4.58 28.50
C GLN A 214 -6.89 3.11 28.68
N ILE A 215 -6.00 2.14 28.45
CA ILE A 215 -6.27 0.71 28.69
C ILE A 215 -6.73 0.48 30.14
N LYS A 216 -6.02 1.05 31.12
CA LYS A 216 -6.37 0.93 32.54
C LYS A 216 -7.73 1.55 32.86
N GLU A 217 -8.01 2.74 32.34
CA GLU A 217 -9.30 3.42 32.53
C GLU A 217 -10.47 2.68 31.89
N ASP A 218 -10.26 2.02 30.75
CA ASP A 218 -11.30 1.22 30.11
C ASP A 218 -11.57 -0.07 30.88
N ARG A 219 -10.53 -0.71 31.44
CA ARG A 219 -10.70 -1.88 32.33
C ARG A 219 -11.48 -1.53 33.59
N THR A 220 -11.23 -0.39 34.23
CA THR A 220 -12.00 0.04 35.41
C THR A 220 -13.48 0.32 35.10
N LYS A 221 -13.81 0.61 33.84
CA LYS A 221 -15.18 0.78 33.35
C LYS A 221 -15.82 -0.53 32.87
N GLY A 222 -15.18 -1.68 33.11
CA GLY A 222 -15.67 -3.00 32.70
C GLY A 222 -15.53 -3.31 31.22
N LYS A 223 -14.78 -2.51 30.46
CA LYS A 223 -14.49 -2.78 29.05
C LYS A 223 -13.37 -3.83 28.90
N LYS A 224 -13.28 -4.41 27.70
CA LYS A 224 -12.32 -5.45 27.30
C LYS A 224 -11.35 -4.92 26.23
N PRO A 225 -10.26 -4.23 26.61
CA PRO A 225 -9.13 -3.99 25.71
C PRO A 225 -8.68 -5.30 25.05
N PHE A 226 -8.62 -5.36 23.72
CA PHE A 226 -8.28 -6.62 23.03
C PHE A 226 -7.25 -6.49 21.92
N CYS A 227 -7.12 -5.31 21.28
CA CYS A 227 -6.17 -5.12 20.18
C CYS A 227 -5.61 -3.70 20.17
N VAL A 228 -4.30 -3.59 19.90
CA VAL A 228 -3.60 -2.36 19.54
C VAL A 228 -3.11 -2.51 18.11
N ILE A 229 -3.40 -1.54 17.24
CA ILE A 229 -2.79 -1.44 15.91
C ILE A 229 -1.64 -0.43 15.96
N ALA A 230 -0.42 -0.92 15.81
CA ALA A 230 0.78 -0.14 15.62
C ALA A 230 0.97 0.21 14.14
N ASN A 231 1.50 1.40 13.87
CA ASN A 231 1.91 1.83 12.54
C ASN A 231 3.38 1.48 12.31
N ALA A 232 3.64 0.57 11.37
CA ALA A 232 4.97 0.31 10.85
C ALA A 232 5.15 1.09 9.53
N GLY A 233 5.08 2.42 9.63
CA GLY A 233 5.11 3.37 8.51
C GLY A 233 3.73 3.96 8.20
N THR A 234 3.41 5.11 8.82
CA THR A 234 2.15 5.84 8.56
C THR A 234 2.09 6.36 7.12
N THR A 235 0.88 6.46 6.58
CA THR A 235 0.65 6.93 5.20
C THR A 235 0.93 8.43 5.03
N ASN A 236 0.83 9.22 6.10
CA ASN A 236 0.99 10.67 6.03
C ASN A 236 2.47 11.09 5.96
N CYS A 237 3.32 10.46 6.78
CA CYS A 237 4.70 10.91 6.97
C CYS A 237 5.72 9.78 7.14
N GLY A 238 5.31 8.50 7.03
CA GLY A 238 6.22 7.37 7.24
C GLY A 238 6.54 7.08 8.71
N ALA A 239 5.84 7.70 9.67
CA ALA A 239 6.04 7.49 11.10
C ALA A 239 5.99 6.00 11.49
N VAL A 240 6.92 5.56 12.34
CA VAL A 240 6.98 4.19 12.87
C VAL A 240 6.82 4.30 14.37
N ASP A 241 5.81 3.64 14.91
CA ASP A 241 5.58 3.60 16.35
C ASP A 241 6.70 2.85 17.08
N SER A 242 6.86 3.06 18.39
CA SER A 242 7.82 2.32 19.21
C SER A 242 7.40 0.85 19.37
N LEU A 243 7.68 0.01 18.35
CA LEU A 243 7.17 -1.37 18.26
C LEU A 243 7.58 -2.25 19.43
N ASN A 244 8.80 -2.09 19.96
CA ASN A 244 9.24 -2.81 21.15
C ASN A 244 8.43 -2.43 22.41
N GLU A 245 8.23 -1.13 22.66
CA GLU A 245 7.46 -0.67 23.82
C GLU A 245 5.98 -1.08 23.72
N LEU A 246 5.41 -1.04 22.50
CA LEU A 246 4.06 -1.52 22.25
C LEU A 246 3.95 -3.03 22.48
N ALA A 247 4.96 -3.81 22.06
CA ALA A 247 4.98 -5.25 22.29
C ALA A 247 5.10 -5.58 23.78
N ASP A 248 5.92 -4.85 24.53
CA ASP A 248 6.01 -5.00 25.99
C ASP A 248 4.65 -4.69 26.65
N LEU A 249 4.05 -3.55 26.30
CA LEU A 249 2.75 -3.15 26.83
C LEU A 249 1.63 -4.15 26.50
N CYS A 250 1.56 -4.61 25.25
CA CYS A 250 0.53 -5.55 24.81
C CYS A 250 0.67 -6.90 25.50
N ASN A 251 1.91 -7.37 25.71
CA ASN A 251 2.17 -8.58 26.47
C ASN A 251 1.76 -8.43 27.95
N ASP A 252 2.16 -7.33 28.60
CA ASP A 252 1.83 -7.06 30.01
C ASP A 252 0.32 -6.92 30.25
N GLU A 253 -0.42 -6.36 29.28
CA GLU A 253 -1.85 -6.11 29.39
C GLU A 253 -2.72 -7.19 28.74
N ASP A 254 -2.13 -8.28 28.23
CA ASP A 254 -2.81 -9.37 27.48
C ASP A 254 -3.65 -8.89 26.28
N VAL A 255 -3.11 -7.95 25.51
CA VAL A 255 -3.73 -7.34 24.34
C VAL A 255 -3.03 -7.82 23.07
N TRP A 256 -3.77 -8.03 21.98
CA TRP A 256 -3.20 -8.40 20.68
C TRP A 256 -2.46 -7.21 20.06
N LEU A 257 -1.23 -7.42 19.58
CA LEU A 257 -0.50 -6.41 18.82
C LEU A 257 -0.56 -6.70 17.32
N HIS A 258 -1.28 -5.87 16.58
CA HIS A 258 -1.23 -5.86 15.12
C HIS A 258 -0.30 -4.75 14.63
N ALA A 259 0.63 -5.05 13.73
CA ALA A 259 1.42 -4.04 13.03
C ALA A 259 0.84 -3.83 11.63
N ASP A 260 0.33 -2.62 11.34
CA ASP A 260 0.06 -2.19 9.97
C ASP A 260 1.35 -1.72 9.33
N GLY A 261 2.03 -2.65 8.66
CA GLY A 261 3.21 -2.41 7.85
C GLY A 261 2.91 -2.40 6.36
N SER A 262 1.65 -2.17 5.96
CA SER A 262 1.21 -2.21 4.56
C SER A 262 2.20 -1.47 3.67
N TYR A 263 2.58 -0.24 4.07
CA TYR A 263 3.60 0.55 3.41
C TYR A 263 5.01 0.24 3.91
N GLY A 264 5.28 0.39 5.20
CA GLY A 264 6.66 0.49 5.68
C GLY A 264 7.37 -0.84 5.94
N ALA A 265 6.68 -1.97 6.13
CA ALA A 265 7.33 -3.23 6.50
C ALA A 265 8.44 -3.68 5.54
N PRO A 266 8.28 -3.60 4.20
CA PRO A 266 9.36 -3.99 3.29
C PRO A 266 10.62 -3.12 3.41
N ALA A 267 10.53 -1.92 3.99
CA ALA A 267 11.69 -1.06 4.21
C ALA A 267 12.72 -1.69 5.16
N ILE A 268 12.37 -2.75 5.90
CA ILE A 268 13.29 -3.54 6.72
C ILE A 268 14.51 -4.07 5.93
N LEU A 269 14.39 -4.17 4.60
CA LEU A 269 15.49 -4.57 3.72
C LEU A 269 16.64 -3.55 3.70
N SER A 270 16.33 -2.25 3.91
CA SER A 270 17.31 -1.16 4.02
C SER A 270 17.90 -1.10 5.42
N GLU A 271 19.12 -0.56 5.55
CA GLU A 271 19.76 -0.39 6.86
C GLU A 271 18.94 0.54 7.77
N LYS A 272 18.53 1.70 7.24
CA LYS A 272 17.73 2.70 7.97
C LYS A 272 16.36 2.15 8.34
N GLY A 273 15.65 1.53 7.39
CA GLY A 273 14.36 0.92 7.67
C GLY A 273 14.46 -0.22 8.68
N SER A 274 15.51 -1.04 8.64
CA SER A 274 15.78 -2.08 9.65
C SER A 274 15.98 -1.49 11.04
N ALA A 275 16.69 -0.37 11.17
CA ALA A 275 16.87 0.32 12.44
C ALA A 275 15.56 0.92 12.98
N MET A 276 14.68 1.40 12.09
CA MET A 276 13.40 1.99 12.49
C MET A 276 12.34 0.96 12.85
N LEU A 277 12.32 -0.19 12.16
CA LEU A 277 11.33 -1.25 12.35
C LEU A 277 11.75 -2.27 13.43
N GLN A 278 12.67 -1.90 14.31
CA GLN A 278 13.10 -2.74 15.42
C GLN A 278 11.90 -3.15 16.29
N GLY A 279 11.75 -4.45 16.49
CA GLY A 279 10.61 -5.03 17.23
C GLY A 279 9.40 -5.40 16.37
N ILE A 280 9.38 -5.15 15.05
CA ILE A 280 8.26 -5.56 14.17
C ILE A 280 7.98 -7.06 14.24
N HIS A 281 9.04 -7.86 14.39
CA HIS A 281 9.00 -9.30 14.56
C HIS A 281 8.39 -9.76 15.90
N ARG A 282 7.90 -8.85 16.75
CA ARG A 282 7.21 -9.15 18.02
C ARG A 282 5.68 -9.03 17.92
N ALA A 283 5.15 -8.45 16.84
CA ALA A 283 3.71 -8.31 16.65
C ALA A 283 3.01 -9.67 16.46
N ASP A 284 1.78 -9.82 16.97
CA ASP A 284 0.99 -11.05 16.81
C ASP A 284 0.47 -11.22 15.37
N SER A 285 0.24 -10.12 14.67
CA SER A 285 -0.01 -10.11 13.24
C SER A 285 0.61 -8.90 12.55
N LEU A 286 0.95 -9.05 11.27
CA LEU A 286 1.56 -8.00 10.45
C LEU A 286 0.94 -7.96 9.06
N THR A 287 0.65 -6.76 8.57
CA THR A 287 0.27 -6.52 7.17
C THR A 287 1.46 -5.96 6.39
N LEU A 288 1.60 -6.34 5.11
CA LEU A 288 2.47 -5.66 4.14
C LEU A 288 1.87 -5.69 2.72
N ASP A 289 2.19 -4.69 1.88
CA ASP A 289 1.79 -4.65 0.48
C ASP A 289 2.98 -4.75 -0.48
N PRO A 290 3.19 -5.92 -1.11
CA PRO A 290 4.21 -6.06 -2.13
C PRO A 290 4.05 -5.11 -3.34
N HIS A 291 2.85 -4.60 -3.62
CA HIS A 291 2.66 -3.60 -4.68
C HIS A 291 3.16 -2.18 -4.34
N LYS A 292 3.83 -2.01 -3.19
CA LYS A 292 4.51 -0.77 -2.80
C LYS A 292 6.03 -0.93 -2.94
N TRP A 293 6.75 -1.06 -1.84
CA TRP A 293 8.21 -1.18 -1.81
C TRP A 293 8.79 -2.48 -2.41
N LEU A 294 7.96 -3.46 -2.76
CA LEU A 294 8.39 -4.65 -3.50
C LEU A 294 8.01 -4.56 -4.99
N PHE A 295 7.58 -3.40 -5.47
CA PHE A 295 7.45 -3.05 -6.89
C PHE A 295 6.62 -4.01 -7.73
N GLN A 296 5.55 -4.57 -7.15
CA GLN A 296 4.66 -5.49 -7.85
C GLN A 296 3.48 -4.77 -8.50
N PRO A 297 2.97 -5.24 -9.64
CA PRO A 297 1.69 -4.78 -10.16
C PRO A 297 0.54 -5.00 -9.17
N TYR A 298 -0.39 -4.06 -9.13
CA TYR A 298 -1.65 -4.22 -8.42
C TYR A 298 -2.43 -5.45 -8.92
N ASP A 299 -3.19 -6.16 -8.08
CA ASP A 299 -3.33 -6.04 -6.64
C ASP A 299 -2.53 -7.15 -5.93
N VAL A 300 -1.84 -6.84 -4.82
CA VAL A 300 -1.18 -7.84 -3.96
C VAL A 300 -0.82 -7.27 -2.57
N GLY A 301 -1.42 -7.84 -1.54
CA GLY A 301 -1.07 -7.65 -0.13
C GLY A 301 -0.77 -8.98 0.53
N CYS A 302 -0.19 -8.96 1.72
CA CYS A 302 0.07 -10.14 2.52
C CYS A 302 -0.25 -9.83 3.99
N VAL A 303 -0.89 -10.77 4.66
CA VAL A 303 -1.02 -10.80 6.12
C VAL A 303 -0.16 -11.93 6.66
N LEU A 304 0.53 -11.70 7.77
CA LEU A 304 1.24 -12.71 8.55
C LEU A 304 0.59 -12.80 9.93
N ILE A 305 0.34 -14.01 10.41
CA ILE A 305 -0.16 -14.32 11.75
C ILE A 305 0.90 -15.14 12.47
N ARG A 306 1.37 -14.68 13.64
CA ARG A 306 2.50 -15.27 14.37
C ARG A 306 2.30 -16.75 14.74
N ASN A 307 1.07 -17.12 15.08
CA ASN A 307 0.73 -18.46 15.54
C ASN A 307 -0.22 -19.12 14.53
N SER A 308 0.26 -20.22 13.93
CA SER A 308 -0.41 -21.02 12.90
C SER A 308 -1.79 -21.58 13.27
N GLN A 309 -2.15 -21.54 14.54
CA GLN A 309 -3.44 -22.06 14.98
C GLN A 309 -4.59 -21.11 14.70
N TYR A 310 -4.34 -19.82 14.42
CA TYR A 310 -5.39 -18.83 14.45
C TYR A 310 -6.01 -18.51 13.10
N LEU A 311 -5.24 -18.44 12.01
CA LEU A 311 -5.79 -18.04 10.70
C LEU A 311 -6.80 -19.09 10.22
N SER A 312 -6.36 -20.35 10.11
CA SER A 312 -7.22 -21.45 9.69
C SER A 312 -8.39 -21.66 10.67
N LYS A 313 -8.16 -21.61 11.99
CA LYS A 313 -9.26 -21.72 12.98
C LYS A 313 -10.30 -20.60 12.88
N THR A 314 -9.91 -19.42 12.39
CA THR A 314 -10.82 -18.27 12.26
C THR A 314 -11.71 -18.39 11.03
N PHE A 315 -11.17 -18.88 9.91
CA PHE A 315 -11.85 -18.84 8.61
C PHE A 315 -12.32 -20.19 8.09
N ARG A 316 -11.77 -21.31 8.57
CA ARG A 316 -12.09 -22.64 8.07
C ARG A 316 -13.59 -22.93 8.23
N MET A 317 -14.25 -23.12 7.10
CA MET A 317 -15.60 -23.64 6.98
C MET A 317 -15.55 -24.79 5.98
N MET A 318 -16.09 -25.95 6.35
CA MET A 318 -16.08 -27.14 5.51
C MET A 318 -17.51 -27.55 5.13
N PRO A 319 -18.13 -26.87 4.16
CA PRO A 319 -19.43 -27.28 3.66
C PRO A 319 -19.33 -28.61 2.93
N GLU A 320 -20.46 -29.31 2.81
CA GLU A 320 -20.54 -30.67 2.27
C GLU A 320 -19.97 -30.85 0.86
N TYR A 321 -19.98 -29.80 0.04
CA TYR A 321 -19.54 -29.83 -1.36
C TYR A 321 -18.03 -29.56 -1.56
N ILE A 322 -17.29 -29.17 -0.51
CA ILE A 322 -15.82 -28.96 -0.56
C ILE A 322 -15.07 -30.16 0.06
N LYS A 323 -15.78 -31.15 0.62
CA LYS A 323 -15.16 -32.30 1.31
C LYS A 323 -14.16 -33.07 0.46
N ASP A 324 -14.37 -33.15 -0.85
CA ASP A 324 -13.47 -33.85 -1.78
C ASP A 324 -12.11 -33.14 -1.94
N SER A 325 -11.98 -31.87 -1.53
CA SER A 325 -10.72 -31.15 -1.52
C SER A 325 -10.05 -31.12 -0.15
N GLU A 326 -10.61 -31.77 0.87
CA GLU A 326 -9.96 -31.86 2.18
C GLU A 326 -8.66 -32.67 2.04
N THR A 327 -7.59 -32.14 2.62
CA THR A 327 -6.32 -32.85 2.75
C THR A 327 -5.93 -32.95 4.23
N ASN A 328 -5.45 -34.13 4.61
CA ASN A 328 -4.86 -34.41 5.94
C ASN A 328 -3.33 -34.58 5.85
N VAL A 329 -2.73 -34.24 4.71
CA VAL A 329 -1.28 -34.36 4.50
C VAL A 329 -0.59 -33.16 5.11
N GLU A 330 0.38 -33.42 5.99
CA GLU A 330 1.16 -32.36 6.63
C GLU A 330 1.90 -31.52 5.58
N GLY A 331 1.73 -30.20 5.65
CA GLY A 331 2.34 -29.23 4.73
C GLY A 331 1.48 -28.86 3.53
N GLU A 332 0.40 -29.59 3.23
CA GLU A 332 -0.59 -29.18 2.24
C GLU A 332 -1.56 -28.15 2.88
N ILE A 333 -1.77 -27.01 2.22
CA ILE A 333 -2.61 -25.93 2.74
C ILE A 333 -3.63 -25.48 1.70
N ASN A 334 -4.91 -25.74 1.96
CA ASN A 334 -6.00 -25.13 1.22
C ASN A 334 -6.16 -23.65 1.62
N PHE A 335 -5.52 -22.74 0.90
CA PHE A 335 -5.56 -21.32 1.26
C PHE A 335 -6.96 -20.68 1.17
N GLY A 336 -7.91 -21.30 0.47
CA GLY A 336 -9.32 -20.93 0.50
C GLY A 336 -9.96 -21.01 1.90
N GLU A 337 -9.35 -21.77 2.82
CA GLU A 337 -9.78 -21.93 4.21
C GLU A 337 -9.08 -20.96 5.17
N CYS A 338 -8.12 -20.18 4.68
CA CYS A 338 -7.26 -19.30 5.48
C CYS A 338 -7.70 -17.83 5.45
N GLY A 339 -8.80 -17.50 4.78
CA GLY A 339 -9.23 -16.10 4.66
C GLY A 339 -10.66 -15.95 4.16
N ILE A 340 -11.02 -14.72 3.80
CA ILE A 340 -12.37 -14.35 3.38
C ILE A 340 -12.64 -14.74 1.91
N GLU A 341 -11.60 -14.67 1.07
CA GLU A 341 -11.72 -14.89 -0.38
C GLU A 341 -11.68 -16.41 -0.69
N LEU A 342 -12.77 -17.00 -1.19
CA LEU A 342 -12.74 -18.37 -1.72
C LEU A 342 -12.08 -18.40 -3.11
N SER A 343 -12.63 -17.62 -4.06
CA SER A 343 -12.02 -17.42 -5.37
C SER A 343 -10.85 -16.46 -5.24
N ARG A 344 -9.64 -16.96 -5.49
CA ARG A 344 -8.38 -16.21 -5.30
C ARG A 344 -7.54 -16.22 -6.55
N ARG A 345 -6.72 -15.18 -6.73
CA ARG A 345 -5.70 -15.11 -7.79
C ARG A 345 -4.38 -15.66 -7.27
N PHE A 346 -3.54 -16.20 -8.15
CA PHE A 346 -2.19 -16.66 -7.82
C PHE A 346 -1.21 -15.47 -7.63
N ARG A 347 -1.51 -14.61 -6.65
CA ARG A 347 -0.79 -13.35 -6.38
C ARG A 347 0.65 -13.57 -5.94
N ALA A 348 0.96 -14.71 -5.32
CA ALA A 348 2.32 -15.02 -4.90
C ALA A 348 3.31 -15.12 -6.07
N LEU A 349 2.85 -15.51 -7.28
CA LEU A 349 3.73 -15.73 -8.43
C LEU A 349 4.55 -14.48 -8.80
N LYS A 350 3.93 -13.29 -8.82
CA LYS A 350 4.62 -12.06 -9.20
C LYS A 350 5.72 -11.69 -8.20
N VAL A 351 5.47 -11.88 -6.90
CA VAL A 351 6.44 -11.66 -5.83
C VAL A 351 7.59 -12.67 -5.94
N TRP A 352 7.24 -13.96 -6.02
CA TRP A 352 8.21 -15.06 -6.12
C TRP A 352 9.13 -14.89 -7.32
N LEU A 353 8.55 -14.66 -8.50
CA LEU A 353 9.30 -14.56 -9.75
C LEU A 353 10.19 -13.32 -9.76
N SER A 354 9.68 -12.18 -9.27
CA SER A 354 10.49 -10.96 -9.17
C SER A 354 11.69 -11.14 -8.24
N PHE A 355 11.52 -11.79 -7.08
CA PHE A 355 12.65 -12.13 -6.21
C PHE A 355 13.64 -13.09 -6.86
N LYS A 356 13.16 -14.07 -7.64
CA LYS A 356 14.02 -15.02 -8.33
C LYS A 356 14.78 -14.40 -9.51
N VAL A 357 14.19 -13.44 -10.21
CA VAL A 357 14.81 -12.79 -11.38
C VAL A 357 15.79 -11.68 -10.97
N PHE A 358 15.40 -10.81 -10.04
CA PHE A 358 16.25 -9.65 -9.67
C PHE A 358 17.12 -9.93 -8.45
N GLY A 359 16.75 -10.89 -7.59
CA GLY A 359 17.37 -11.10 -6.29
C GLY A 359 16.98 -10.02 -5.27
N VAL A 360 16.91 -10.39 -3.99
CA VAL A 360 16.53 -9.47 -2.89
C VAL A 360 17.46 -8.25 -2.78
N ALA A 361 18.72 -8.38 -3.23
CA ALA A 361 19.68 -7.26 -3.25
C ALA A 361 19.22 -6.08 -4.12
N ALA A 362 18.56 -6.33 -5.26
CA ALA A 362 18.03 -5.27 -6.11
C ALA A 362 16.90 -4.49 -5.42
N PHE A 363 16.02 -5.19 -4.68
CA PHE A 363 14.96 -4.56 -3.90
C PHE A 363 15.53 -3.72 -2.75
N ARG A 364 16.55 -4.24 -2.06
CA ARG A 364 17.27 -3.48 -1.03
C ARG A 364 17.82 -2.16 -1.58
N GLN A 365 18.56 -2.22 -2.69
CA GLN A 365 19.11 -1.03 -3.34
C GLN A 365 18.03 -0.04 -3.76
N ALA A 366 16.92 -0.53 -4.31
CA ALA A 366 15.79 0.31 -4.72
C ALA A 366 15.12 1.03 -3.53
N ILE A 367 15.00 0.34 -2.39
CA ILE A 367 14.48 0.93 -1.14
C ILE A 367 15.47 1.96 -0.56
N ASP A 368 16.76 1.60 -0.46
CA ASP A 368 17.81 2.51 0.01
C ASP A 368 17.84 3.80 -0.83
N HIS A 369 17.74 3.66 -2.15
CA HIS A 369 17.70 4.78 -3.09
C HIS A 369 16.51 5.69 -2.83
N GLY A 370 15.31 5.13 -2.66
CA GLY A 370 14.12 5.94 -2.41
C GLY A 370 14.12 6.65 -1.05
N ILE A 371 14.66 6.03 -0.01
CA ILE A 371 14.90 6.69 1.29
C ILE A 371 15.89 7.84 1.13
N MET A 372 17.01 7.61 0.44
CA MET A 372 18.03 8.61 0.18
C MET A 372 17.49 9.83 -0.59
N LEU A 373 16.59 9.62 -1.57
CA LEU A 373 15.95 10.71 -2.29
C LEU A 373 15.12 11.63 -1.37
N ALA A 374 14.34 11.08 -0.44
CA ALA A 374 13.56 11.88 0.51
C ALA A 374 14.47 12.72 1.41
N GLU A 375 15.58 12.16 1.88
CA GLU A 375 16.58 12.85 2.70
C GLU A 375 17.30 13.96 1.92
N GLN A 376 17.56 13.76 0.63
CA GLN A 376 18.10 14.81 -0.24
C GLN A 376 17.12 15.97 -0.41
N VAL A 377 15.82 15.69 -0.54
CA VAL A 377 14.78 16.72 -0.58
C VAL A 377 14.74 17.48 0.74
N GLU A 378 14.75 16.80 1.88
CA GLU A 378 14.83 17.44 3.20
C GLU A 378 16.05 18.37 3.30
N ALA A 379 17.24 17.90 2.92
CA ALA A 379 18.47 18.69 2.94
C ALA A 379 18.46 19.87 1.97
N PHE A 380 17.77 19.74 0.83
CA PHE A 380 17.56 20.83 -0.13
C PHE A 380 16.66 21.91 0.47
N LEU A 381 15.54 21.52 1.06
CA LEU A 381 14.55 22.42 1.65
C LEU A 381 15.08 23.13 2.91
N GLY A 382 15.84 22.43 3.76
CA GLY A 382 16.43 23.00 4.98
C GLY A 382 17.42 24.15 4.72
N LYS A 383 17.85 24.37 3.48
CA LYS A 383 18.70 25.51 3.06
C LYS A 383 17.91 26.71 2.56
N ALA A 384 16.59 26.56 2.34
CA ALA A 384 15.73 27.59 1.79
C ALA A 384 14.93 28.28 2.91
N LYS A 385 14.87 29.62 2.89
CA LYS A 385 14.22 30.40 3.97
C LYS A 385 12.69 30.29 3.96
N ASP A 386 12.10 30.12 2.79
CA ASP A 386 10.64 30.15 2.58
C ASP A 386 10.02 28.74 2.64
N TRP A 387 10.74 27.75 3.18
CA TRP A 387 10.31 26.36 3.24
C TRP A 387 10.45 25.82 4.66
N GLU A 388 9.38 25.19 5.15
CA GLU A 388 9.38 24.44 6.41
C GLU A 388 9.31 22.95 6.09
N VAL A 389 10.29 22.17 6.58
CA VAL A 389 10.15 20.71 6.70
C VAL A 389 9.29 20.44 7.92
N VAL A 390 8.09 19.89 7.72
CA VAL A 390 7.10 19.68 8.79
C VAL A 390 7.33 18.33 9.47
N THR A 391 7.66 17.30 8.70
CA THR A 391 8.18 16.04 9.24
C THR A 391 9.47 15.69 8.50
N PRO A 392 10.50 15.20 9.21
CA PRO A 392 11.75 14.78 8.58
C PRO A 392 11.51 13.67 7.55
N ALA A 393 12.49 13.44 6.68
CA ALA A 393 12.43 12.35 5.73
C ALA A 393 12.44 11.01 6.48
N GLN A 394 11.42 10.20 6.24
CA GLN A 394 11.23 8.94 6.92
C GLN A 394 10.62 7.89 5.99
N LEU A 395 11.32 6.76 5.87
CA LEU A 395 10.96 5.64 5.00
C LEU A 395 10.66 6.04 3.54
N GLY A 396 11.26 7.12 3.02
CA GLY A 396 11.01 7.61 1.66
C GLY A 396 9.86 8.61 1.55
N ILE A 397 9.32 9.10 2.66
CA ILE A 397 8.35 10.22 2.70
C ILE A 397 8.99 11.42 3.38
N VAL A 398 8.78 12.61 2.82
CA VAL A 398 9.06 13.87 3.51
C VAL A 398 7.85 14.79 3.37
N THR A 399 7.50 15.49 4.45
CA THR A 399 6.42 16.48 4.41
C THR A 399 6.95 17.88 4.66
N PHE A 400 6.50 18.82 3.83
CA PHE A 400 6.99 20.18 3.85
C PHE A 400 5.93 21.15 3.35
N ARG A 401 6.12 22.43 3.61
CA ARG A 401 5.24 23.48 3.11
C ARG A 401 6.02 24.74 2.74
N TYR A 402 5.53 25.41 1.71
CA TYR A 402 6.01 26.74 1.36
C TYR A 402 5.35 27.78 2.26
N ILE A 403 6.18 28.66 2.83
CA ILE A 403 5.79 29.78 3.69
C ILE A 403 6.38 31.03 3.05
N PRO A 404 5.56 31.86 2.38
CA PRO A 404 6.03 33.15 1.88
C PRO A 404 6.68 33.97 2.99
N SER A 405 7.70 34.76 2.64
CA SER A 405 8.48 35.57 3.58
C SER A 405 7.65 36.61 4.36
N GLU A 406 6.51 37.04 3.81
CA GLU A 406 5.55 37.91 4.48
C GLU A 406 4.54 37.07 5.26
N LEU A 407 4.26 37.47 6.52
CA LEU A 407 3.46 36.75 7.51
C LEU A 407 2.02 36.48 7.03
N ALA A 408 1.84 35.42 6.23
CA ALA A 408 0.55 34.91 5.84
C ALA A 408 -0.09 34.14 7.00
N SER A 409 -1.42 34.26 7.16
CA SER A 409 -2.17 33.42 8.10
C SER A 409 -2.01 31.93 7.76
N THR A 410 -2.18 31.04 8.75
CA THR A 410 -2.14 29.59 8.53
C THR A 410 -3.09 29.15 7.42
N ASP A 411 -4.30 29.73 7.35
CA ASP A 411 -5.28 29.44 6.30
C ASP A 411 -4.76 29.82 4.90
N THR A 412 -4.11 30.99 4.80
CA THR A 412 -3.51 31.44 3.53
C THR A 412 -2.37 30.51 3.11
N ILE A 413 -1.50 30.10 4.05
CA ILE A 413 -0.43 29.11 3.79
C ILE A 413 -1.04 27.79 3.33
N ASN A 414 -2.10 27.32 3.97
CA ASN A 414 -2.80 26.09 3.60
C ASN A 414 -3.35 26.15 2.17
N GLU A 415 -4.00 27.25 1.79
CA GLU A 415 -4.53 27.44 0.43
C GLU A 415 -3.43 27.55 -0.64
N ILE A 416 -2.33 28.25 -0.34
CA ILE A 416 -1.16 28.33 -1.23
C ILE A 416 -0.60 26.94 -1.51
N ASN A 417 -0.41 26.11 -0.48
CA ASN A 417 0.17 24.77 -0.66
C ASN A 417 -0.79 23.82 -1.40
N LYS A 418 -2.12 23.92 -1.19
CA LYS A 418 -3.12 23.20 -2.00
C LYS A 418 -3.05 23.61 -3.47
N LYS A 419 -3.01 24.92 -3.75
CA LYS A 419 -2.94 25.43 -5.12
C LYS A 419 -1.64 25.03 -5.81
N LEU A 420 -0.51 25.09 -5.09
CA LEU A 420 0.79 24.66 -5.59
C LEU A 420 0.78 23.19 -6.05
N VAL A 421 0.26 22.25 -5.25
CA VAL A 421 0.19 20.82 -5.64
C VAL A 421 -0.73 20.60 -6.84
N LYS A 422 -1.87 21.31 -6.92
CA LYS A 422 -2.74 21.27 -8.10
C LYS A 422 -1.99 21.74 -9.34
N GLU A 423 -1.22 22.82 -9.22
CA GLU A 423 -0.53 23.42 -10.35
C GLU A 423 0.69 22.62 -10.81
N ILE A 424 1.39 21.96 -9.89
CA ILE A 424 2.44 20.97 -10.22
C ILE A 424 1.84 19.86 -11.10
N THR A 425 0.70 19.30 -10.66
CA THR A 425 0.00 18.23 -11.38
C THR A 425 -0.53 18.71 -12.73
N HIS A 426 -1.12 19.91 -12.78
CA HIS A 426 -1.64 20.52 -14.01
C HIS A 426 -0.53 20.76 -15.05
N ARG A 427 0.65 21.22 -14.63
CA ARG A 427 1.83 21.37 -15.50
C ARG A 427 2.48 20.04 -15.89
N GLY A 428 2.09 18.93 -15.25
CA GLY A 428 2.44 17.57 -15.66
C GLY A 428 3.89 17.13 -15.43
N PHE A 429 4.79 18.00 -14.94
CA PHE A 429 6.21 17.67 -14.79
C PHE A 429 6.50 16.74 -13.59
N ALA A 430 5.63 16.75 -12.59
CA ALA A 430 5.63 15.88 -11.43
C ALA A 430 4.20 15.76 -10.90
N MET A 431 3.96 14.78 -10.03
CA MET A 431 2.73 14.73 -9.25
C MET A 431 3.07 14.48 -7.79
N LEU A 432 2.56 15.34 -6.91
CA LEU A 432 2.67 15.22 -5.46
C LEU A 432 1.26 15.18 -4.88
N SER A 433 1.15 14.83 -3.60
CA SER A 433 -0.12 14.89 -2.85
C SER A 433 0.01 15.86 -1.69
N THR A 434 -1.10 16.46 -1.27
CA THR A 434 -1.16 17.08 0.06
C THR A 434 -1.60 16.07 1.11
N THR A 435 -1.30 16.38 2.36
CA THR A 435 -1.95 15.78 3.54
C THR A 435 -2.13 16.86 4.61
N GLU A 436 -2.85 16.53 5.68
CA GLU A 436 -3.04 17.41 6.83
C GLU A 436 -2.38 16.82 8.07
N LEU A 437 -1.58 17.63 8.78
CA LEU A 437 -0.88 17.25 10.00
C LEU A 437 -1.09 18.34 11.05
N LYS A 438 -1.85 18.04 12.12
CA LYS A 438 -2.17 19.00 13.20
C LYS A 438 -2.61 20.36 12.64
N GLU A 439 -3.65 20.35 11.80
CA GLU A 439 -4.26 21.52 11.12
C GLU A 439 -3.38 22.23 10.06
N LYS A 440 -2.16 21.74 9.83
CA LYS A 440 -1.28 22.22 8.74
C LYS A 440 -1.53 21.40 7.48
N VAL A 441 -1.88 22.05 6.38
CA VAL A 441 -1.86 21.42 5.06
C VAL A 441 -0.43 21.44 4.53
N VAL A 442 0.10 20.26 4.28
CA VAL A 442 1.49 20.04 3.88
C VAL A 442 1.55 19.31 2.56
N ILE A 443 2.63 19.54 1.81
CA ILE A 443 2.99 18.77 0.64
C ILE A 443 3.65 17.48 1.13
N ARG A 444 3.14 16.33 0.69
CA ARG A 444 3.70 15.01 0.95
C ARG A 444 4.34 14.48 -0.33
N LEU A 445 5.66 14.34 -0.27
CA LEU A 445 6.47 13.70 -1.31
C LEU A 445 6.80 12.27 -0.86
N CYS A 446 6.55 11.30 -1.74
CA CYS A 446 6.83 9.89 -1.52
C CYS A 446 7.75 9.38 -2.64
N SER A 447 9.03 9.15 -2.36
CA SER A 447 10.07 8.85 -3.35
C SER A 447 10.38 7.36 -3.39
N ILE A 448 9.41 6.54 -3.78
CA ILE A 448 9.60 5.08 -3.81
C ILE A 448 9.99 4.52 -5.18
N ASN A 449 9.86 5.29 -6.25
CA ASN A 449 10.18 4.81 -7.59
C ASN A 449 11.70 4.73 -7.80
N PRO A 450 12.30 3.53 -7.99
CA PRO A 450 13.76 3.42 -8.12
C PRO A 450 14.29 3.96 -9.45
N ARG A 451 13.39 4.35 -10.39
CA ARG A 451 13.76 4.95 -11.67
C ARG A 451 13.91 6.48 -11.61
N THR A 452 13.50 7.11 -10.51
CA THR A 452 13.73 8.54 -10.25
C THR A 452 15.18 8.76 -9.89
N THR A 453 15.90 9.59 -10.62
CA THR A 453 17.31 9.89 -10.30
C THR A 453 17.44 11.06 -9.33
N THR A 454 18.59 11.19 -8.66
CA THR A 454 18.92 12.37 -7.84
C THR A 454 18.85 13.68 -8.65
N GLU A 455 19.33 13.65 -9.89
CA GLU A 455 19.29 14.81 -10.78
C GLU A 455 17.85 15.21 -11.11
N GLU A 456 17.00 14.24 -11.49
CA GLU A 456 15.58 14.49 -11.75
C GLU A 456 14.87 15.02 -10.49
N MET A 457 15.14 14.45 -9.32
CA MET A 457 14.56 14.92 -8.06
C MET A 457 14.94 16.39 -7.79
N LEU A 458 16.22 16.74 -7.95
CA LEU A 458 16.68 18.11 -7.77
C LEU A 458 16.02 19.08 -8.75
N GLN A 459 15.91 18.70 -10.03
CA GLN A 459 15.23 19.50 -11.05
C GLN A 459 13.74 19.69 -10.74
N ILE A 460 13.06 18.65 -10.26
CA ILE A 460 11.66 18.73 -9.80
C ILE A 460 11.56 19.75 -8.66
N MET A 461 12.43 19.65 -7.65
CA MET A 461 12.41 20.57 -6.50
C MET A 461 12.70 22.02 -6.89
N MET A 462 13.60 22.27 -7.84
CA MET A 462 13.84 23.61 -8.38
C MET A 462 12.61 24.18 -9.09
N LYS A 463 11.91 23.36 -9.89
CA LYS A 463 10.66 23.76 -10.55
C LYS A 463 9.55 24.05 -9.53
N ILE A 464 9.42 23.22 -8.49
CA ILE A 464 8.47 23.42 -7.39
C ILE A 464 8.76 24.75 -6.69
N LYS A 465 10.03 25.07 -6.42
CA LYS A 465 10.41 26.34 -5.79
C LYS A 465 9.99 27.55 -6.63
N ALA A 466 10.33 27.57 -7.91
CA ALA A 466 9.94 28.67 -8.81
C ALA A 466 8.40 28.80 -8.93
N LEU A 467 7.69 27.68 -8.98
CA LEU A 467 6.23 27.68 -9.04
C LEU A 467 5.58 28.15 -7.74
N ALA A 468 6.18 27.85 -6.58
CA ALA A 468 5.68 28.33 -5.30
C ALA A 468 5.69 29.86 -5.21
N GLU A 469 6.78 30.49 -5.69
CA GLU A 469 6.91 31.93 -5.81
C GLU A 469 5.81 32.50 -6.73
N GLU A 470 5.62 31.92 -7.92
CA GLU A 470 4.58 32.32 -8.88
C GLU A 470 3.15 32.23 -8.28
N VAL A 471 2.83 31.10 -7.63
CA VAL A 471 1.51 30.87 -7.02
C VAL A 471 1.23 31.87 -5.90
N SER A 472 2.25 32.25 -5.14
CA SER A 472 2.12 33.16 -4.00
C SER A 472 1.74 34.60 -4.38
N ILE A 473 2.10 35.05 -5.59
CA ILE A 473 1.71 36.38 -6.11
C ILE A 473 0.18 36.54 -6.18
N SER A 474 -0.57 35.45 -6.33
CA SER A 474 -2.04 35.46 -6.36
C SER A 474 -2.69 35.70 -4.98
N TYR A 475 -1.91 35.67 -3.89
CA TYR A 475 -2.40 35.85 -2.52
C TYR A 475 -1.73 37.08 -1.90
N PRO A 476 -2.10 38.32 -2.32
CA PRO A 476 -1.56 39.52 -1.71
C PRO A 476 -1.93 39.57 -0.22
N CYS A 477 -0.94 39.84 0.63
CA CYS A 477 -1.11 39.97 2.07
C CYS A 477 -2.12 41.07 2.39
N VAL A 478 -3.16 40.73 3.17
CA VAL A 478 -3.91 41.74 3.94
C VAL A 478 -3.13 41.90 5.23
N ALA A 479 -2.40 43.00 5.38
CA ALA A 479 -1.87 43.36 6.69
C ALA A 479 -3.06 43.57 7.63
N GLU A 480 -3.17 42.77 8.68
CA GLU A 480 -4.10 43.03 9.80
C GLU A 480 -3.66 44.23 10.62
#